data_AF-A0A444JGL4-F1
#
_entry.id   AF-A0A444JGL4-F1
#
_cell.length_a   1.000
_cell.length_b   1.000
_cell.length_c   1.000
_cell.angle_alpha   90.00
_cell.angle_beta   90.00
_cell.angle_gamma   90.00
#
_symmetry.space_group_name_H-M   'P 1'
#
loop_
_entity.id
_entity.type
_entity.pdbx_description
1 polymer ?
#
loop_
_entity_poly.entity_id
_entity_poly.type
_entity_poly.pdbx_seq_one_letter_code
_entity_poly.pdbx_strand_id
1 'polypeptide(L)'
;MKGKNTLTLGIGLGLGLGICLVGCGSERPFSAEYTSPNQVVIIYQGKQYTLNRYGISPSVPFGYRFEDDGDLDLTVNGRLYEVDSPYDRDKDKKR
;
A
#
# COMPACT_ATOMS: atom_id res chain seq x y z
N MET A 1 -41.44 -43.64 -17.60
CA MET A 1 -41.30 -42.34 -18.30
C MET A 1 -40.04 -41.69 -17.73
N LYS A 2 -38.83 -41.86 -18.28
CA LYS A 2 -38.20 -41.29 -19.50
C LYS A 2 -38.15 -39.75 -19.53
N GLY A 3 -36.94 -39.22 -19.36
CA GLY A 3 -36.51 -37.84 -19.61
C GLY A 3 -35.14 -37.61 -18.95
N LYS A 4 -34.04 -38.14 -19.49
CA LYS A 4 -33.13 -37.56 -20.51
C LYS A 4 -32.38 -36.30 -20.04
N ASN A 5 -31.10 -36.54 -19.73
CA ASN A 5 -29.87 -35.74 -19.72
C ASN A 5 -29.93 -34.32 -20.30
N THR A 6 -29.19 -33.39 -19.70
CA THR A 6 -28.30 -32.48 -20.46
C THR A 6 -27.08 -32.10 -19.59
N LEU A 7 -25.91 -32.44 -20.13
CA LEU A 7 -24.59 -32.05 -19.67
C LEU A 7 -24.34 -30.62 -20.15
N THR A 8 -23.90 -29.71 -19.27
CA THR A 8 -23.29 -28.44 -19.72
C THR A 8 -21.91 -28.36 -19.10
N LEU A 9 -20.92 -28.70 -19.93
CA LEU A 9 -19.51 -28.42 -19.73
C LEU A 9 -19.30 -26.93 -20.07
N GLY A 10 -19.12 -26.10 -19.05
CA GLY A 10 -18.80 -24.68 -19.21
C GLY A 10 -17.47 -24.38 -18.54
N ILE A 11 -16.41 -24.34 -19.34
CA ILE A 11 -15.08 -23.85 -18.97
C ILE A 11 -15.22 -22.37 -18.60
N GLY A 12 -15.13 -22.05 -17.31
CA GLY A 12 -15.07 -20.70 -16.78
C GLY A 12 -13.76 -20.50 -16.04
N LEU A 13 -12.68 -20.30 -16.79
CA LEU A 13 -11.45 -19.64 -16.31
C LEU A 13 -11.82 -18.18 -15.98
N GLY A 14 -12.43 -17.98 -14.82
CA GLY A 14 -12.72 -16.68 -14.25
C GLY A 14 -11.84 -16.50 -13.04
N LEU A 15 -10.73 -15.78 -13.23
CA LEU A 15 -9.85 -15.27 -12.18
C LEU A 15 -10.67 -14.90 -10.94
N GLY A 16 -10.49 -15.68 -9.86
CA GLY A 16 -10.95 -15.35 -8.53
C GLY A 16 -10.19 -14.11 -8.06
N LEU A 17 -10.64 -12.94 -8.52
CA LEU A 17 -10.30 -11.66 -7.93
C LEU A 17 -10.81 -11.72 -6.50
N GLY A 18 -9.86 -11.94 -5.60
CA GLY A 18 -10.04 -11.91 -4.16
C GLY A 18 -10.88 -10.69 -3.81
N ILE A 19 -11.94 -10.96 -3.08
CA ILE A 19 -12.82 -10.00 -2.46
C ILE A 19 -11.93 -9.17 -1.52
N CYS A 20 -11.42 -8.02 -2.01
CA CYS A 20 -10.72 -7.08 -1.17
C CYS A 20 -11.75 -6.55 -0.17
N LEU A 21 -11.64 -7.05 1.07
CA LEU A 21 -12.30 -6.54 2.24
C LEU A 21 -11.94 -5.05 2.35
N VAL A 22 -12.90 -4.20 1.98
CA VAL A 22 -12.80 -2.75 2.11
C VAL A 22 -12.86 -2.45 3.60
N GLY A 23 -11.68 -2.29 4.20
CA GLY A 23 -11.51 -1.87 5.58
C GLY A 23 -11.98 -0.43 5.72
N CYS A 24 -13.05 -0.24 6.47
CA CYS A 24 -13.61 1.07 6.81
C CYS A 24 -12.59 1.87 7.63
N GLY A 25 -11.99 2.89 7.04
CA GLY A 25 -11.10 3.83 7.72
C GLY A 25 -10.34 4.67 6.70
N SER A 26 -10.90 5.84 6.35
CA SER A 26 -10.27 6.89 5.53
C SER A 26 -9.18 6.38 4.58
N GLU A 27 -9.57 5.60 3.57
CA GLU A 27 -8.62 4.89 2.70
C GLU A 27 -7.63 5.87 2.09
N ARG A 28 -6.40 5.86 2.61
CA ARG A 28 -5.27 6.47 1.94
C ARG A 28 -5.20 5.84 0.54
N PRO A 29 -4.94 6.60 -0.53
CA PRO A 29 -4.91 6.04 -1.89
C PRO A 29 -3.65 5.17 -2.14
N PHE A 30 -2.91 4.84 -1.08
CA PHE A 30 -1.67 4.08 -1.06
C PHE A 30 -1.59 3.27 0.24
N SER A 31 -0.78 2.21 0.24
CA SER A 31 -0.24 1.63 1.48
C SER A 31 1.23 2.00 1.63
N ALA A 32 1.70 2.07 2.87
CA ALA A 32 3.08 2.38 3.20
C ALA A 32 3.57 1.46 4.31
N GLU A 33 4.77 0.91 4.15
CA GLU A 33 5.40 0.03 5.13
C GLU A 33 6.88 0.38 5.26
N TYR A 34 7.33 0.65 6.48
CA TYR A 34 8.74 0.81 6.78
C TYR A 34 9.41 -0.57 6.83
N THR A 35 10.41 -0.80 5.97
CA THR A 35 11.23 -2.02 5.99
C THR A 35 12.52 -1.84 6.79
N SER A 36 12.93 -0.58 7.03
CA SER A 36 14.02 -0.19 7.91
C SER A 36 13.87 1.28 8.33
N PRO A 37 14.67 1.82 9.28
CA PRO A 37 14.60 3.22 9.67
C PRO A 37 14.76 4.23 8.54
N ASN A 38 15.37 3.80 7.42
CA ASN A 38 15.68 4.67 6.28
C ASN A 38 14.98 4.25 5.00
N GLN A 39 14.08 3.26 5.05
CA GLN A 39 13.45 2.70 3.86
C GLN A 39 11.96 2.46 4.07
N VAL A 40 11.16 2.95 3.12
CA VAL A 40 9.71 2.79 3.09
C VAL A 40 9.30 2.25 1.74
N VAL A 41 8.45 1.23 1.75
CA VAL A 41 7.80 0.68 0.57
C VAL A 41 6.40 1.28 0.47
N ILE A 42 6.11 1.94 -0.65
CA ILE A 42 4.80 2.51 -0.98
C ILE A 42 4.15 1.69 -2.07
N ILE A 43 2.91 1.23 -1.85
CA ILE A 43 2.07 0.66 -2.91
C ILE A 43 1.07 1.73 -3.34
N TYR A 44 1.18 2.20 -4.58
CA TYR A 44 0.27 3.20 -5.16
C TYR A 44 -0.17 2.77 -6.55
N GLN A 45 -1.48 2.79 -6.82
CA GLN A 45 -2.07 2.36 -8.10
C GLN A 45 -1.60 0.97 -8.57
N GLY A 46 -1.42 0.04 -7.62
CA GLY A 46 -0.96 -1.33 -7.90
C GLY A 46 0.53 -1.46 -8.23
N LYS A 47 1.33 -0.38 -8.10
CA LYS A 47 2.79 -0.40 -8.27
C LYS A 47 3.49 -0.19 -6.95
N GLN A 48 4.62 -0.88 -6.78
CA GLN A 48 5.49 -0.78 -5.62
C GLN A 48 6.63 0.22 -5.89
N TYR A 49 6.86 1.11 -4.93
CA TYR A 49 7.94 2.10 -4.95
C TYR A 49 8.73 2.01 -3.66
N THR A 50 10.06 1.84 -3.76
CA THR A 50 10.95 1.81 -2.59
C THR A 50 11.62 3.17 -2.42
N LEU A 51 11.27 3.88 -1.35
CA LEU A 51 11.85 5.16 -0.99
C LEU A 51 13.00 4.94 -0.01
N ASN A 52 14.11 5.64 -0.20
CA ASN A 52 15.25 5.60 0.71
C ASN A 52 15.62 7.02 1.16
N ARG A 53 15.74 7.24 2.47
CA ARG A 53 16.03 8.55 3.07
C ARG A 53 17.35 9.17 2.58
N TYR A 54 18.39 8.35 2.47
CA TYR A 54 19.74 8.76 2.05
C TYR A 54 20.17 8.19 0.70
N GLY A 55 19.24 7.55 -0.01
CA GLY A 55 19.50 6.90 -1.29
C GLY A 55 19.22 7.81 -2.48
N ILE A 56 19.37 7.24 -3.68
CA ILE A 56 18.92 7.89 -4.90
C ILE A 56 17.39 7.93 -4.90
N SER A 57 16.82 9.12 -5.03
CA SER A 57 15.38 9.30 -5.15
C SER A 57 14.83 8.59 -6.39
N PRO A 58 13.92 7.62 -6.26
CA PRO A 58 13.28 7.01 -7.41
C PRO A 58 12.36 8.00 -8.12
N SER A 59 12.12 7.78 -9.41
CA SER A 59 11.05 8.45 -10.15
C SER A 59 9.70 7.92 -9.69
N VAL A 60 8.85 8.81 -9.17
CA VAL A 60 7.57 8.50 -8.55
C VAL A 60 6.49 9.49 -9.01
N PRO A 61 5.21 9.07 -9.10
CA PRO A 61 4.11 9.94 -9.52
C PRO A 61 3.51 10.77 -8.36
N PHE A 62 4.25 10.95 -7.27
CA PHE A 62 3.84 11.66 -6.06
C PHE A 62 5.03 12.40 -5.44
N GLY A 63 4.76 13.41 -4.63
CA GLY A 63 5.81 14.08 -3.85
C GLY A 63 6.10 13.29 -2.57
N TYR A 64 7.34 13.35 -2.09
CA TYR A 64 7.66 12.82 -0.77
C TYR A 64 8.86 13.54 -0.14
N ARG A 65 8.93 13.50 1.19
CA ARG A 65 10.05 14.01 1.97
C ARG A 65 10.16 13.23 3.28
N PHE A 66 11.38 12.84 3.66
CA PHE A 66 11.63 12.30 4.99
C PHE A 66 11.87 13.45 5.97
N GLU A 67 11.22 13.37 7.13
CA GLU A 67 11.45 14.26 8.26
C GLU A 67 12.69 13.85 9.06
N ASP A 68 13.11 14.71 9.98
CA ASP A 68 14.32 14.50 10.77
C ASP A 68 14.19 13.32 11.74
N ASP A 69 13.01 13.15 12.33
CA ASP A 69 12.62 12.05 13.21
C ASP A 69 12.42 10.70 12.48
N GLY A 70 12.35 10.74 11.14
CA GLY A 70 12.21 9.57 10.29
C GLY A 70 10.81 9.34 9.75
N ASP A 71 9.84 10.19 10.09
CA ASP A 71 8.51 10.17 9.48
C ASP A 71 8.58 10.54 8.00
N LEU A 72 7.56 10.15 7.24
CA LEU A 72 7.49 10.37 5.80
C LEU A 72 6.27 11.21 5.45
N ASP A 73 6.55 12.42 4.95
CA ASP A 73 5.60 13.25 4.24
C ASP A 73 5.38 12.69 2.84
N LEU A 74 4.13 12.38 2.48
CA LEU A 74 3.73 11.93 1.15
C LEU A 74 2.67 12.87 0.57
N THR A 75 2.94 13.49 -0.59
CA THR A 75 1.98 14.33 -1.30
C THR A 75 1.38 13.60 -2.50
N VAL A 76 0.12 13.19 -2.38
CA VAL A 76 -0.62 12.46 -3.43
C VAL A 76 -1.87 13.25 -3.82
N ASN A 77 -2.06 13.52 -5.11
CA ASN A 77 -3.20 14.27 -5.64
C ASN A 77 -3.43 15.62 -4.92
N GLY A 78 -2.33 16.31 -4.58
CA GLY A 78 -2.36 17.61 -3.89
C GLY A 78 -2.71 17.54 -2.40
N ARG A 79 -2.79 16.35 -1.80
CA ARG A 79 -3.02 16.15 -0.36
C ARG A 79 -1.75 15.61 0.31
N LEU A 80 -1.41 16.17 1.46
CA LEU A 80 -0.32 15.71 2.31
C LEU A 80 -0.81 14.60 3.25
N TYR A 81 -0.03 13.54 3.36
CA TYR A 81 -0.25 12.42 4.25
C TYR A 81 1.04 12.13 5.01
N GLU A 82 0.94 11.98 6.32
CA GLU A 82 2.06 11.62 7.19
C GLU A 82 2.07 10.09 7.39
N VAL A 83 3.24 9.48 7.22
CA VAL A 83 3.48 8.08 7.54
C VAL A 83 4.48 8.03 8.68
N ASP A 84 3.97 7.75 9.86
CA ASP A 84 4.72 7.54 11.08
C ASP A 84 5.77 6.42 10.93
N SER A 85 7.00 6.71 11.29
CA SER A 85 8.05 5.73 11.46
C SER A 85 7.78 4.88 12.70
N PRO A 86 7.83 3.54 12.61
CA PRO A 86 7.82 2.67 13.78
C PRO A 86 9.18 2.65 14.49
N TYR A 87 10.21 3.26 13.88
CA TYR A 87 11.57 3.33 14.42
C TYR A 87 11.84 4.64 15.16
N ASP A 88 10.85 5.53 15.22
CA ASP A 88 10.90 6.70 16.09
C ASP A 88 11.03 6.24 17.56
N ARG A 89 12.25 6.36 18.08
CA ARG A 89 12.62 5.95 19.44
C ARG A 89 12.09 6.89 20.51
N ASP A 90 11.54 8.05 20.16
CA ASP A 90 10.94 8.96 21.13
C ASP A 90 9.50 8.58 21.48
N LYS A 91 8.86 7.65 20.75
CA LYS A 91 7.56 7.04 21.13
C LYS A 91 7.63 6.21 22.41
N ASP A 92 8.80 5.66 22.74
CA ASP A 92 9.01 4.86 23.96
C ASP A 92 9.25 5.68 25.24
N LYS A 93 9.44 7.01 25.14
CA LYS A 93 9.74 7.87 26.31
C LYS A 93 8.50 8.37 27.07
N LYS A 94 7.29 7.94 26.71
CA LYS A 94 6.02 8.34 27.36
C LYS A 94 5.33 7.19 28.11
N ARG A 95 6.06 6.33 28.82
CA ARG A 95 5.48 5.37 29.78
C ARG A 95 6.03 5.57 31.18
#